data_AF-A0AAW5EJD1-F1
#
_entry.id   AF-A0AAW5EJD1-F1
#
_cell.length_a   1.000
_cell.length_b   1.000
_cell.length_c   1.000
_cell.angle_alpha   90.00
_cell.angle_beta   90.00
_cell.angle_gamma   90.00
#
_symmetry.space_group_name_H-M   'P 1'
#
loop_
_entity.id
_entity.type
_entity.pdbx_description
1 polymer ?
#
loop_
_entity_poly.entity_id
_entity_poly.type
_entity_poly.pdbx_seq_one_letter_code
_entity_poly.pdbx_strand_id
1 'polypeptide(L)'
;QYGRKALGILLFQDIAVIPLLLLVDIFSSNNQNIGQLLLTTLLSAVILIALLFFIGKYLVDRIFRLIIRASSQEIFISTILFMVIGASFLANYFGFSYSLGAFIAGALIAETKYKHKIEADLIPFRDLLLGLFFITVGMQIQLHIVAQNWFIICVLTLLIMGLKFGIVCGFLFLYTKKRVALKTAFSIAQVGEFALAIFSLL
;
A
#
# COMPACT_ATOMS: atom_id res chain seq x y z
N GLN A 1 11.90 17.69 -2.82
CA GLN A 1 10.52 18.23 -3.02
C GLN A 1 9.66 17.35 -3.92
N TYR A 2 10.16 16.84 -5.05
CA TYR A 2 9.40 15.91 -5.91
C TYR A 2 9.10 14.58 -5.21
N GLY A 3 10.07 13.98 -4.50
CA GLY A 3 9.86 12.73 -3.76
C GLY A 3 8.75 12.80 -2.70
N ARG A 4 8.69 13.89 -1.91
CA ARG A 4 7.63 14.07 -0.91
C ARG A 4 6.23 14.20 -1.55
N LYS A 5 6.12 14.84 -2.71
CA LYS A 5 4.86 14.92 -3.47
C LYS A 5 4.49 13.57 -4.06
N ALA A 6 5.46 12.84 -4.61
CA ALA A 6 5.22 11.52 -5.16
C ALA A 6 4.77 10.53 -4.08
N LEU A 7 5.46 10.49 -2.93
CA LEU A 7 5.07 9.68 -1.79
C LEU A 7 3.66 10.06 -1.30
N GLY A 8 3.35 11.35 -1.14
CA GLY A 8 2.01 11.77 -0.74
C GLY A 8 0.91 11.32 -1.72
N ILE A 9 1.18 11.38 -3.03
CA ILE A 9 0.24 10.91 -4.06
C ILE A 9 0.10 9.37 -4.01
N LEU A 10 1.19 8.63 -3.88
CA LEU A 10 1.18 7.17 -3.78
C LEU A 10 0.39 6.71 -2.55
N LEU A 11 0.60 7.35 -1.39
CA LEU A 11 -0.18 7.06 -0.18
C LEU A 11 -1.66 7.40 -0.35
N PHE A 12 -1.97 8.50 -1.03
CA PHE A 12 -3.36 8.84 -1.33
C PHE A 12 -3.99 7.83 -2.29
N GLN A 13 -3.24 7.31 -3.26
CA GLN A 13 -3.71 6.24 -4.15
C GLN A 13 -4.05 4.98 -3.36
N ASP A 14 -3.22 4.59 -2.39
CA ASP A 14 -3.47 3.42 -1.54
C ASP A 14 -4.74 3.59 -0.70
N ILE A 15 -5.01 4.80 -0.20
CA ILE A 15 -6.25 5.12 0.53
C ILE A 15 -7.45 5.19 -0.43
N ALA A 16 -7.26 5.65 -1.67
CA ALA A 16 -8.32 5.76 -2.67
C ALA A 16 -8.81 4.40 -3.19
N VAL A 17 -8.10 3.30 -2.91
CA VAL A 17 -8.59 1.94 -3.16
C VAL A 17 -9.90 1.67 -2.42
N ILE A 18 -10.11 2.29 -1.25
CA ILE A 18 -11.32 2.12 -0.43
C ILE A 18 -12.59 2.54 -1.19
N PRO A 19 -12.72 3.81 -1.65
CA PRO A 19 -13.85 4.21 -2.49
C PRO A 19 -13.93 3.45 -3.81
N LEU A 20 -12.81 2.98 -4.37
CA LEU A 20 -12.83 2.19 -5.59
C LEU A 20 -13.49 0.80 -5.39
N LEU A 21 -13.11 0.08 -4.32
CA LEU A 21 -13.72 -1.21 -3.99
C LEU A 21 -15.20 -1.06 -3.66
N LEU A 22 -15.56 0.01 -2.95
CA LEU A 22 -16.96 0.38 -2.74
C LEU A 22 -17.73 0.59 -4.03
N LEU A 23 -17.15 1.29 -5.00
CA LEU A 23 -17.79 1.47 -6.30
C LEU A 23 -17.99 0.12 -6.99
N VAL A 24 -17.00 -0.77 -6.97
CA VAL A 24 -17.12 -2.13 -7.54
C VAL A 24 -18.26 -2.90 -6.86
N ASP A 25 -18.36 -2.85 -5.54
CA ASP A 25 -19.44 -3.50 -4.79
C ASP A 25 -20.82 -2.88 -5.09
N ILE A 26 -20.92 -1.55 -5.22
CA ILE A 26 -22.16 -0.87 -5.62
C ILE A 26 -22.57 -1.29 -7.04
N PHE A 27 -21.62 -1.40 -7.96
CA PHE A 27 -21.89 -1.82 -9.33
C PHE A 27 -22.20 -3.32 -9.44
N SER A 28 -21.71 -4.16 -8.52
CA SER A 28 -22.01 -5.60 -8.48
C SER A 28 -23.32 -5.91 -7.73
N SER A 29 -23.69 -5.10 -6.75
CA SER A 29 -24.86 -5.32 -5.90
C SER A 29 -26.08 -4.54 -6.40
N ASN A 30 -26.95 -5.24 -7.12
CA ASN A 30 -28.13 -4.67 -7.79
C ASN A 30 -29.24 -4.16 -6.83
N ASN A 31 -29.04 -4.12 -5.51
CA ASN A 31 -30.13 -3.90 -4.54
C ASN A 31 -29.73 -3.37 -3.15
N GLN A 32 -28.52 -2.80 -2.97
CA GLN A 32 -28.12 -2.23 -1.67
C GLN A 32 -28.26 -0.71 -1.63
N ASN A 33 -28.70 -0.19 -0.48
CA ASN A 33 -28.74 1.26 -0.22
C ASN A 33 -27.30 1.81 -0.23
N ILE A 34 -26.95 2.53 -1.30
CA ILE A 34 -25.63 3.17 -1.49
C ILE A 34 -25.22 4.02 -0.26
N GLY A 35 -26.19 4.73 0.33
CA GLY A 35 -25.95 5.53 1.54
C GLY A 35 -25.52 4.69 2.74
N GLN A 36 -26.06 3.48 2.90
CA GLN A 36 -25.71 2.58 3.99
C GLN A 36 -24.31 1.98 3.78
N LEU A 37 -23.97 1.60 2.55
CA LEU A 37 -22.64 1.11 2.17
C LEU A 37 -21.53 2.14 2.41
N LEU A 38 -21.77 3.40 2.04
CA LEU A 38 -20.81 4.49 2.29
C LEU A 38 -20.63 4.75 3.80
N LEU A 39 -21.72 4.68 4.57
CA LEU A 39 -21.68 4.94 6.00
C LEU A 39 -20.97 3.81 6.75
N THR A 40 -21.24 2.54 6.41
CA THR A 40 -20.57 1.39 7.02
C THR A 40 -19.07 1.38 6.73
N THR A 41 -18.66 1.69 5.51
CA THR A 41 -17.23 1.71 5.15
C THR A 41 -16.46 2.89 5.73
N LEU A 42 -17.05 4.08 5.77
CA LEU A 42 -16.47 5.21 6.49
C LEU A 42 -16.30 4.91 7.98
N LEU A 43 -17.33 4.32 8.60
CA LEU A 43 -17.23 3.87 9.99
C LEU A 43 -16.14 2.82 10.18
N SER A 44 -16.09 1.80 9.32
CA SER A 44 -15.04 0.77 9.36
C SER A 44 -13.64 1.37 9.22
N ALA A 45 -13.47 2.38 8.36
CA ALA A 45 -12.17 3.05 8.17
C ALA A 45 -11.75 3.83 9.41
N VAL A 46 -12.67 4.60 9.99
CA VAL A 46 -12.42 5.34 11.24
C VAL A 46 -12.13 4.39 12.39
N ILE A 47 -12.90 3.31 12.53
CA ILE A 47 -12.71 2.28 13.56
C ILE A 47 -11.35 1.62 13.40
N LEU A 48 -10.98 1.22 12.17
CA LEU A 48 -9.69 0.62 11.91
C LEU A 48 -8.55 1.55 12.30
N ILE A 49 -8.59 2.81 11.84
CA ILE A 49 -7.51 3.77 12.09
C ILE A 49 -7.40 4.02 13.59
N ALA A 50 -8.52 4.20 14.28
CA ALA A 50 -8.54 4.37 15.73
C ALA A 50 -7.99 3.14 16.45
N LEU A 51 -8.40 1.94 16.05
CA LEU A 51 -7.97 0.67 16.65
C LEU A 51 -6.48 0.43 16.45
N LEU A 52 -5.98 0.58 15.22
CA LEU A 52 -4.55 0.48 14.92
C LEU A 52 -3.74 1.55 15.65
N PHE A 53 -4.25 2.78 15.74
CA PHE A 53 -3.58 3.87 16.47
C PHE A 53 -3.51 3.58 17.98
N PHE A 54 -4.58 3.10 18.60
CA PHE A 54 -4.59 2.74 20.03
C PHE A 54 -3.66 1.56 20.33
N ILE A 55 -3.71 0.50 19.51
CA ILE A 55 -2.78 -0.63 19.60
C ILE A 55 -1.36 -0.14 19.41
N GLY A 56 -1.13 0.67 18.38
CA GLY A 56 0.12 1.33 18.02
C GLY A 56 0.74 2.13 19.17
N LYS A 57 -0.07 2.92 19.86
CA LYS A 57 0.42 3.81 20.91
C LYS A 57 0.67 3.09 22.23
N TYR A 58 -0.20 2.16 22.62
CA TYR A 58 -0.16 1.54 23.95
C TYR A 58 0.49 0.15 23.96
N LEU A 59 0.16 -0.69 22.98
CA LEU A 59 0.61 -2.08 22.97
C LEU A 59 2.05 -2.20 22.50
N VAL A 60 2.42 -1.45 21.45
CA VAL A 60 3.77 -1.41 20.86
C VAL A 60 4.81 -1.10 21.93
N ASP A 61 4.70 0.05 22.59
CA ASP A 61 5.70 0.49 23.56
C ASP A 61 5.83 -0.48 24.76
N ARG A 62 4.72 -1.14 25.15
CA ARG A 62 4.74 -2.16 26.21
C ARG A 62 5.41 -3.45 25.76
N ILE A 63 5.08 -3.93 24.56
CA ILE A 63 5.66 -5.14 23.96
C ILE A 63 7.17 -4.95 23.74
N PHE A 64 7.59 -3.81 23.18
CA PHE A 64 9.00 -3.54 22.93
C PHE A 64 9.82 -3.46 24.22
N ARG A 65 9.29 -2.87 25.30
CA ARG A 65 9.95 -2.89 26.62
C ARG A 65 10.17 -4.30 27.16
N LEU A 66 9.22 -5.21 26.93
CA LEU A 66 9.34 -6.60 27.38
C LEU A 66 10.38 -7.37 26.55
N ILE A 67 10.39 -7.18 25.23
CA ILE A 67 11.30 -7.90 24.34
C ILE A 67 12.74 -7.43 24.51
N ILE A 68 12.97 -6.14 24.79
CA ILE A 68 14.32 -5.65 25.06
C ILE A 68 14.94 -6.33 26.30
N ARG A 69 14.12 -6.74 27.28
CA ARG A 69 14.62 -7.53 28.42
C ARG A 69 15.03 -8.95 28.01
N ALA A 70 14.41 -9.51 26.99
CA ALA A 70 14.75 -10.84 26.47
C ALA A 70 16.08 -10.88 25.71
N SER A 71 16.66 -9.73 25.34
CA SER A 71 18.00 -9.58 24.72
C SER A 71 18.27 -10.44 23.46
N SER A 72 17.22 -10.91 22.77
CA SER A 72 17.34 -11.67 21.51
C SER A 72 16.87 -10.84 20.31
N GLN A 73 17.71 -10.76 19.29
CA GLN A 73 17.41 -10.05 18.03
C GLN A 73 16.33 -10.78 17.22
N GLU A 74 16.28 -12.11 17.30
CA GLU A 74 15.28 -12.93 16.60
C GLU A 74 13.86 -12.66 17.12
N ILE A 75 13.68 -12.57 18.43
CA ILE A 75 12.39 -12.26 19.06
C ILE A 75 11.95 -10.84 18.70
N PHE A 76 12.90 -9.90 18.67
CA PHE A 76 12.65 -8.52 18.28
C PHE A 76 12.11 -8.40 16.85
N ILE A 77 12.81 -8.98 15.88
CA ILE A 77 12.39 -8.97 14.46
C ILE A 77 11.07 -9.72 14.28
N SER A 78 10.93 -10.90 14.89
CA SER A 78 9.70 -11.70 14.79
C SER A 78 8.49 -10.93 15.30
N THR A 79 8.63 -10.17 16.38
CA THR A 79 7.53 -9.34 16.90
C THR A 79 7.19 -8.19 15.95
N ILE A 80 8.20 -7.53 15.37
CA ILE A 80 7.96 -6.46 14.40
C ILE A 80 7.18 -7.01 13.21
N LEU A 81 7.65 -8.12 12.62
CA LEU A 81 6.97 -8.76 11.50
C LEU A 81 5.55 -9.21 11.87
N PHE A 82 5.37 -9.83 13.04
CA PHE A 82 4.07 -10.24 13.54
C PHE A 82 3.11 -9.06 13.67
N MET A 83 3.59 -7.91 14.16
CA MET A 83 2.78 -6.71 14.33
C MET A 83 2.39 -6.09 12.99
N VAL A 84 3.31 -6.05 12.01
CA VAL A 84 3.02 -5.58 10.65
C VAL A 84 2.01 -6.50 9.97
N ILE A 85 2.21 -7.82 10.01
CA ILE A 85 1.30 -8.82 9.44
C ILE A 85 -0.06 -8.76 10.14
N GLY A 86 -0.09 -8.64 11.47
CA GLY A 86 -1.32 -8.53 12.25
C GLY A 86 -2.12 -7.26 11.90
N ALA A 87 -1.45 -6.13 11.70
CA ALA A 87 -2.09 -4.90 11.25
C ALA A 87 -2.61 -5.01 9.81
N SER A 88 -1.85 -5.62 8.90
CA SER A 88 -2.30 -5.94 7.53
C SER A 88 -3.52 -6.85 7.52
N PHE A 89 -3.52 -7.89 8.35
CA PHE A 89 -4.64 -8.82 8.48
C PHE A 89 -5.88 -8.13 9.04
N LEU A 90 -5.73 -7.32 10.09
CA LEU A 90 -6.82 -6.48 10.61
C LEU A 90 -7.37 -5.56 9.51
N ALA A 91 -6.50 -4.93 8.71
CA ALA A 91 -6.94 -4.09 7.60
C ALA A 91 -7.79 -4.86 6.59
N ASN A 92 -7.33 -6.03 6.19
CA ASN A 92 -8.09 -6.87 5.28
C ASN A 92 -9.41 -7.36 5.85
N TYR A 93 -9.47 -7.66 7.15
CA TYR A 93 -10.72 -8.04 7.83
C TYR A 93 -11.80 -6.95 7.73
N PHE A 94 -11.42 -5.68 7.77
CA PHE A 94 -12.35 -4.56 7.57
C PHE A 94 -12.59 -4.20 6.10
N GLY A 95 -12.10 -5.01 5.15
CA GLY A 95 -12.26 -4.80 3.70
C GLY A 95 -11.22 -3.88 3.07
N PHE A 96 -10.10 -3.61 3.75
CA PHE A 96 -9.03 -2.74 3.26
C PHE A 96 -7.84 -3.54 2.68
N SER A 97 -6.92 -2.84 2.01
CA SER A 97 -5.73 -3.49 1.45
C SER A 97 -4.73 -3.88 2.55
N TYR A 98 -4.02 -5.00 2.36
CA TYR A 98 -2.95 -5.43 3.26
C TYR A 98 -1.86 -4.36 3.41
N SER A 99 -1.55 -3.65 2.32
CA SER A 99 -0.52 -2.61 2.30
C SER A 99 -0.89 -1.41 3.15
N LEU A 100 -2.17 -1.03 3.24
CA LEU A 100 -2.63 0.07 4.09
C LEU A 100 -2.41 -0.27 5.58
N GLY A 101 -2.74 -1.50 5.99
CA GLY A 101 -2.47 -1.95 7.36
C GLY A 101 -0.97 -1.98 7.70
N ALA A 102 -0.14 -2.48 6.77
CA ALA A 102 1.32 -2.48 6.92
C ALA A 102 1.88 -1.05 7.00
N PHE A 103 1.37 -0.14 6.16
CA PHE A 103 1.78 1.26 6.15
C PHE A 103 1.45 1.95 7.46
N ILE A 104 0.23 1.78 7.98
CA ILE A 104 -0.18 2.36 9.26
C ILE A 104 0.69 1.81 10.40
N ALA A 105 0.91 0.49 10.44
CA ALA A 105 1.81 -0.13 11.43
C ALA A 105 3.22 0.46 11.36
N GLY A 106 3.79 0.57 10.15
CA GLY A 106 5.09 1.18 9.93
C GLY A 106 5.15 2.64 10.37
N ALA A 107 4.12 3.43 10.08
CA ALA A 107 4.02 4.82 10.51
C ALA A 107 3.97 4.95 12.04
N LEU A 108 3.19 4.10 12.71
CA LEU A 108 3.12 4.06 14.17
C LEU A 108 4.46 3.67 14.80
N ILE A 109 5.14 2.68 14.20
CA ILE A 109 6.47 2.24 14.63
C ILE A 109 7.51 3.35 14.44
N ALA A 110 7.42 4.13 13.37
CA ALA A 110 8.33 5.24 13.07
C ALA A 110 8.24 6.39 14.10
N GLU A 111 7.13 6.51 14.83
CA GLU A 111 6.99 7.48 15.94
C GLU A 111 7.61 6.98 17.26
N THR A 112 7.97 5.69 17.35
CA THR A 112 8.54 5.12 18.58
C THR A 112 10.01 5.50 18.78
N LYS A 113 10.47 5.41 20.04
CA LYS A 113 11.88 5.62 20.41
C LYS A 113 12.84 4.61 19.75
N TYR A 114 12.32 3.49 19.29
CA TYR A 114 13.10 2.37 18.73
C TYR A 114 13.22 2.42 17.21
N LYS A 115 12.66 3.43 16.54
CA LYS A 115 12.59 3.54 15.08
C LYS A 115 13.90 3.23 14.35
N HIS A 116 15.04 3.76 14.83
CA HIS A 116 16.34 3.60 14.16
C HIS A 116 16.87 2.16 14.26
N LYS A 117 16.64 1.50 15.41
CA LYS A 117 17.00 0.11 15.59
C LYS A 117 16.11 -0.79 14.74
N ILE A 118 14.80 -0.54 14.78
CA ILE A 118 13.82 -1.26 13.97
C ILE A 118 14.14 -1.14 12.48
N GLU A 119 14.45 0.06 12.01
CA GLU A 119 14.84 0.31 10.62
C GLU A 119 16.10 -0.47 10.23
N ALA A 120 17.15 -0.41 11.04
CA ALA A 120 18.39 -1.14 10.79
C ALA A 120 18.17 -2.67 10.74
N ASP A 121 17.38 -3.21 11.67
CA ASP A 121 17.10 -4.64 11.75
C ASP A 121 16.12 -5.11 10.65
N LEU A 122 15.23 -4.24 10.15
CA LEU A 122 14.26 -4.58 9.09
C LEU A 122 14.82 -4.50 7.67
N ILE A 123 15.82 -3.65 7.40
CA ILE A 123 16.36 -3.46 6.05
C ILE A 123 16.70 -4.80 5.35
N PRO A 124 17.43 -5.75 5.98
CA PRO A 124 17.74 -7.03 5.35
C PRO A 124 16.50 -7.86 5.00
N PHE A 125 15.47 -7.82 5.86
CA PHE A 125 14.22 -8.54 5.63
C PHE A 125 13.39 -7.91 4.54
N ARG A 126 13.31 -6.58 4.50
CA ARG A 126 12.66 -5.85 3.40
C ARG A 126 13.29 -6.26 2.07
N ASP A 127 14.62 -6.27 1.98
CA ASP A 127 15.32 -6.56 0.74
C ASP A 127 15.11 -8.04 0.32
N LEU A 128 15.11 -8.96 1.29
CA LEU A 128 14.77 -10.37 1.04
C LEU A 128 13.32 -10.57 0.59
N LEU A 129 12.36 -9.94 1.28
CA LEU A 129 10.93 -10.03 0.97
C LEU A 129 10.61 -9.38 -0.38
N LEU A 130 11.27 -8.29 -0.74
CA LEU A 130 11.18 -7.69 -2.08
C LEU A 130 11.70 -8.65 -3.15
N GLY A 131 12.85 -9.29 -2.90
CA GLY A 131 13.38 -10.34 -3.78
C GLY A 131 12.36 -11.48 -3.97
N LEU A 132 11.77 -11.96 -2.88
CA LEU A 132 10.75 -13.01 -2.91
C LEU A 132 9.49 -12.55 -3.65
N PHE A 133 9.01 -11.33 -3.42
CA PHE A 133 7.88 -10.74 -4.13
C PHE A 133 8.11 -10.71 -5.65
N PHE A 134 9.28 -10.27 -6.11
CA PHE A 134 9.57 -10.25 -7.54
C PHE A 134 9.68 -11.65 -8.15
N ILE A 135 10.21 -12.62 -7.40
CA ILE A 135 10.23 -14.02 -7.83
C ILE A 135 8.80 -14.57 -7.97
N THR A 136 7.95 -14.38 -6.95
CA THR A 136 6.58 -14.92 -6.98
C THR A 136 5.73 -14.27 -8.05
N VAL A 137 5.78 -12.94 -8.21
CA VAL A 137 5.10 -12.23 -9.30
C VAL A 137 5.64 -12.67 -10.65
N GLY A 138 6.96 -12.83 -10.79
CA GLY A 138 7.59 -13.33 -12.01
C GLY A 138 7.12 -14.73 -12.40
N MET A 139 6.93 -15.62 -11.42
CA MET A 139 6.43 -16.98 -11.63
C MET A 139 4.97 -17.03 -12.08
N GLN A 140 4.15 -16.02 -11.76
CA GLN A 140 2.77 -15.92 -12.22
C GLN A 140 2.67 -15.55 -13.72
N ILE A 141 3.75 -15.04 -14.32
CA ILE A 141 3.77 -14.62 -15.72
C ILE A 141 3.86 -15.85 -16.63
N GLN A 142 2.80 -16.12 -17.37
CA GLN A 142 2.80 -17.16 -18.41
C GLN A 142 3.51 -16.64 -19.67
N LEU A 143 4.78 -17.01 -19.84
CA LEU A 143 5.63 -16.57 -20.97
C LEU A 143 5.02 -16.89 -22.34
N HIS A 144 4.23 -17.96 -22.45
CA HIS A 144 3.55 -18.32 -23.68
C HIS A 144 2.52 -17.28 -24.12
N ILE A 145 1.67 -16.82 -23.19
CA ILE A 145 0.67 -15.78 -23.45
C ILE A 145 1.35 -14.44 -23.79
N VAL A 146 2.45 -14.14 -23.10
CA VAL A 146 3.23 -12.92 -23.35
C VAL A 146 3.83 -12.93 -24.75
N ALA A 147 4.41 -14.04 -25.18
CA ALA A 147 4.99 -14.16 -26.52
C ALA A 147 3.92 -14.02 -27.63
N GLN A 148 2.74 -14.62 -27.43
CA GLN A 148 1.65 -14.56 -28.41
C GLN A 148 1.01 -13.17 -28.50
N ASN A 149 0.93 -12.43 -27.38
CA ASN A 149 0.25 -11.14 -27.30
C ASN A 149 1.20 -9.95 -27.08
N TRP A 150 2.50 -10.12 -27.38
CA TRP A 150 3.54 -9.14 -27.00
C TRP A 150 3.22 -7.72 -27.48
N PHE A 151 2.69 -7.59 -28.70
CA PHE A 151 2.33 -6.31 -29.30
C PHE A 151 1.19 -5.62 -28.54
N ILE A 152 0.13 -6.37 -28.22
CA ILE A 152 -1.02 -5.87 -27.47
C ILE A 152 -0.58 -5.42 -26.07
N ILE A 153 0.26 -6.22 -25.40
CA ILE A 153 0.80 -5.91 -24.07
C ILE A 153 1.63 -4.62 -24.10
N CYS A 154 2.53 -4.46 -25.08
CA CYS A 154 3.32 -3.24 -25.23
C CYS A 154 2.46 -2.00 -25.48
N VAL A 155 1.47 -2.11 -26.38
CA VAL A 155 0.56 -1.00 -26.68
C VAL A 155 -0.27 -0.61 -25.45
N LEU A 156 -0.88 -1.58 -24.75
CA LEU A 156 -1.66 -1.31 -23.54
C LEU A 156 -0.80 -0.68 -22.45
N THR A 157 0.43 -1.18 -22.26
CA THR A 157 1.33 -0.67 -21.23
C THR A 157 1.72 0.78 -21.51
N LEU A 158 2.12 1.09 -22.75
CA LEU A 158 2.44 2.47 -23.15
C LEU A 158 1.22 3.39 -23.07
N LEU A 159 0.05 2.90 -23.46
CA LEU A 159 -1.19 3.66 -23.43
C LEU A 159 -1.58 4.01 -21.98
N ILE A 160 -1.55 3.04 -21.06
CA ILE A 160 -1.89 3.25 -19.65
C ILE A 160 -0.88 4.18 -18.99
N MET A 161 0.42 3.97 -19.22
CA MET A 161 1.47 4.84 -18.67
C MET A 161 1.35 6.26 -19.22
N GLY A 162 1.09 6.41 -20.52
CA GLY A 162 0.89 7.70 -21.18
C GLY A 162 -0.33 8.44 -20.67
N LEU A 163 -1.47 7.76 -20.53
CA LEU A 163 -2.70 8.33 -19.95
C LEU A 163 -2.47 8.79 -18.50
N LYS A 164 -1.92 7.92 -17.64
CA LYS A 164 -1.64 8.25 -16.24
C LYS A 164 -0.68 9.43 -16.15
N PHE A 165 0.38 9.43 -16.96
CA PHE A 165 1.31 10.55 -17.04
C PHE A 165 0.61 11.85 -17.46
N GLY A 166 -0.21 11.82 -18.51
CA GLY A 166 -0.92 12.99 -19.03
C GLY A 166 -1.87 13.59 -17.99
N ILE A 167 -2.67 12.75 -17.32
CA ILE A 167 -3.61 13.18 -16.27
C ILE A 167 -2.84 13.83 -15.10
N VAL A 168 -1.84 13.14 -14.56
CA VAL A 168 -1.07 13.63 -13.40
C VAL A 168 -0.29 14.89 -13.76
N CYS A 169 0.32 14.95 -14.95
CA CYS A 169 1.07 16.11 -15.41
C CYS A 169 0.15 17.32 -15.64
N GLY A 170 -1.02 17.11 -16.26
CA GLY A 170 -2.03 18.14 -16.50
C GLY A 170 -2.52 18.78 -15.19
N PHE A 171 -2.88 17.97 -14.20
CA PHE A 171 -3.24 18.47 -12.87
C PHE A 171 -2.08 19.19 -12.18
N LEU A 172 -0.86 18.62 -12.20
CA LEU A 172 0.28 19.22 -11.50
C LEU A 172 0.78 20.52 -12.15
N PHE A 173 0.56 20.75 -13.45
CA PHE A 173 0.91 22.00 -14.11
C PHE A 173 0.09 23.20 -13.59
N LEU A 174 -1.13 22.97 -13.11
CA LEU A 174 -1.98 24.03 -12.55
C LEU A 174 -1.48 24.49 -11.17
N TYR A 175 -0.84 23.61 -10.41
CA TYR A 175 -0.47 23.87 -9.01
C TYR A 175 1.04 23.97 -8.77
N THR A 176 1.90 23.72 -9.76
CA THR A 176 3.35 23.62 -9.53
C THR A 176 4.18 23.97 -10.78
N LYS A 177 5.44 24.39 -10.56
CA LYS A 177 6.43 24.65 -11.64
C LYS A 177 6.55 23.46 -12.60
N LYS A 178 6.59 23.75 -13.90
CA LYS A 178 6.59 22.74 -14.98
C LYS A 178 7.62 21.62 -14.81
N ARG A 179 8.86 21.96 -14.43
CA ARG A 179 9.94 20.98 -14.20
C ARG A 179 9.65 20.00 -13.05
N VAL A 180 8.97 20.44 -12.00
CA VAL A 180 8.62 19.57 -10.85
C VAL A 180 7.41 18.72 -11.20
N ALA A 181 6.42 19.28 -11.91
CA ALA A 181 5.26 18.53 -12.40
C ALA A 181 5.67 17.36 -13.30
N LEU A 182 6.53 17.60 -14.29
CA LEU A 182 7.03 16.58 -15.21
C LEU A 182 7.79 15.46 -14.49
N LYS A 183 8.72 15.80 -13.60
CA LYS A 183 9.50 14.81 -12.83
C LYS A 183 8.61 13.98 -11.90
N THR A 184 7.61 14.61 -11.28
CA THR A 184 6.69 13.92 -10.35
C THR A 184 5.74 13.01 -11.12
N ALA A 185 5.16 13.47 -12.23
CA ALA A 185 4.29 12.66 -13.09
C ALA A 185 5.02 11.46 -13.68
N PHE A 186 6.25 11.65 -14.16
CA PHE A 186 7.06 10.55 -14.70
C PHE A 186 7.38 9.49 -13.65
N SER A 187 7.68 9.92 -12.41
CA SER A 187 7.97 9.00 -11.30
C SER A 187 6.77 8.16 -10.85
N ILE A 188 5.53 8.57 -11.16
CA ILE A 188 4.29 7.91 -10.70
C ILE A 188 3.54 7.28 -11.88
N ALA A 189 3.98 7.50 -13.12
CA ALA A 189 3.33 6.98 -14.33
C ALA A 189 3.32 5.44 -14.41
N GLN A 190 4.22 4.78 -13.69
CA GLN A 190 4.24 3.32 -13.57
C GLN A 190 2.97 2.80 -12.91
N VAL A 191 2.49 1.66 -13.39
CA VAL A 191 1.41 0.89 -12.75
C VAL A 191 2.00 0.17 -11.54
N GLY A 192 1.40 0.39 -10.37
CA GLY A 192 1.88 -0.19 -9.12
C GLY A 192 1.43 -1.63 -8.92
N GLU A 193 2.03 -2.28 -7.93
CA GLU A 193 1.76 -3.67 -7.52
C GLU A 193 0.29 -3.93 -7.13
N PHE A 194 -0.42 -2.88 -6.71
CA PHE A 194 -1.85 -2.93 -6.41
C PHE A 194 -2.74 -3.31 -7.59
N ALA A 195 -2.33 -3.01 -8.82
CA ALA A 195 -3.09 -3.43 -9.99
C ALA A 195 -3.17 -4.96 -10.06
N LEU A 196 -2.08 -5.66 -9.73
CA LEU A 196 -2.03 -7.13 -9.68
C LEU A 196 -2.96 -7.68 -8.59
N ALA A 197 -2.97 -7.06 -7.41
CA ALA A 197 -3.86 -7.46 -6.32
C ALA A 197 -5.34 -7.30 -6.70
N ILE A 198 -5.72 -6.18 -7.33
CA ILE A 198 -7.09 -5.95 -7.79
C ILE A 198 -7.47 -6.95 -8.89
N PHE A 199 -6.60 -7.22 -9.86
CA PHE A 199 -6.84 -8.24 -10.90
C PHE A 199 -6.93 -9.66 -10.36
N SER A 200 -6.35 -9.96 -9.19
CA SER A 200 -6.52 -11.27 -8.54
C SER A 200 -7.84 -11.41 -7.77
N LEU A 201 -8.46 -10.27 -7.41
CA LEU A 201 -9.73 -10.22 -6.68
C LEU A 201 -10.95 -10.13 -7.62
N LEU A 202 -10.75 -9.68 -8.87
CA LEU A 202 -11.72 -9.70 -9.98
C LEU A 202 -11.67 -11.04 -10.72
#